data_AF-A0A542WZL7-F1
#
_entry.id   AF-A0A542WZL7-F1
#
_cell.length_a   1.000
_cell.length_b   1.000
_cell.length_c   1.000
_cell.angle_alpha   90.00
_cell.angle_beta   90.00
_cell.angle_gamma   90.00
#
_symmetry.space_group_name_H-M   'P 1'
#
loop_
_entity.id
_entity.type
_entity.pdbx_description
1 polymer ?
#
loop_
_entity_poly.entity_id
_entity_poly.type
_entity_poly.pdbx_seq_one_letter_code
_entity_poly.pdbx_strand_id
1 'polypeptide(L)'
;MADDATTPLWRAAQAFRAATLLYVVAIQATSVDQYSRPVLSWVLVALLIVWSGIAVVGFTLTSRRRQLVVADQALAVGFMLSSWLVAGPEVWRTHQSLPTTLWVSNAVLSMAIWRGPWWGLGSGVLMGLVSTLVTREISNLWVDAALPVLAAVGIALGLASSAARRSRAELERAVRIQAATAERERLAREVHDSVLQVLALMRRRGAGATGELRELADLAGEQERALRTLLADRPVATADTGLLDLRRELQRVVPAGVEVSAPAEAVRVPHGTGEALVAAAHTALTNAE
;
A
#
# COMPACT_ATOMS: atom_id res chain seq x y z
N MET A 1 14.58 -1.67 9.95
CA MET A 1 14.37 -2.82 9.04
C MET A 1 13.14 -2.48 8.22
N ALA A 2 13.31 -2.03 6.97
CA ALA A 2 12.18 -1.62 6.15
C ALA A 2 11.20 -2.79 6.05
N ASP A 3 9.94 -2.56 6.40
CA ASP A 3 8.90 -3.58 6.29
C ASP A 3 8.72 -3.87 4.79
N ASP A 4 9.24 -5.01 4.34
CA ASP A 4 9.10 -5.47 2.97
C ASP A 4 7.61 -5.60 2.67
N ALA A 5 7.13 -5.04 1.55
CA ALA A 5 5.73 -5.10 1.12
C ALA A 5 5.13 -6.52 1.17
N THR A 6 5.99 -7.52 1.13
CA THR A 6 5.63 -8.93 1.14
C THR A 6 5.70 -9.59 2.52
N THR A 7 6.13 -8.93 3.60
CA THR A 7 6.24 -9.52 4.95
C THR A 7 4.95 -10.21 5.42
N PRO A 8 3.75 -9.60 5.30
CA PRO A 8 2.51 -10.25 5.71
C PRO A 8 2.23 -11.52 4.90
N LEU A 9 2.55 -11.52 3.60
CA LEU A 9 2.39 -12.66 2.71
C LEU A 9 3.31 -13.82 3.10
N TRP A 10 4.55 -13.53 3.49
CA TRP A 10 5.47 -14.55 4.00
C TRP A 10 5.00 -15.17 5.31
N ARG A 11 4.43 -14.37 6.22
CA ARG A 11 3.85 -14.88 7.48
C ARG A 11 2.63 -15.76 7.22
N ALA A 12 1.73 -15.34 6.35
CA ALA A 12 0.58 -16.14 5.94
C ALA A 12 1.01 -17.46 5.27
N ALA A 13 2.03 -17.42 4.42
CA ALA A 13 2.61 -18.63 3.82
C ALA A 13 3.17 -19.60 4.86
N GLN A 14 3.81 -19.12 5.94
CA GLN A 14 4.29 -19.99 7.01
C GLN A 14 3.14 -20.59 7.85
N ALA A 15 2.08 -19.83 8.11
CA ALA A 15 0.88 -20.37 8.77
C ALA A 15 0.23 -21.48 7.93
N PHE A 16 0.12 -21.26 6.62
CA PHE A 16 -0.35 -22.27 5.67
C PHE A 16 0.57 -23.50 5.62
N ARG A 17 1.90 -23.30 5.70
CA ARG A 17 2.88 -24.40 5.80
C ARG A 17 2.68 -25.25 7.05
N ALA A 18 2.45 -24.62 8.20
CA ALA A 18 2.18 -25.34 9.43
C ALA A 18 0.86 -26.14 9.36
N ALA A 19 -0.19 -25.55 8.79
CA ALA A 19 -1.48 -26.22 8.61
C ALA A 19 -1.38 -27.43 7.67
N THR A 20 -0.70 -27.27 6.53
CA THR A 20 -0.47 -28.37 5.57
C THR A 20 0.46 -29.44 6.13
N LEU A 21 1.46 -29.07 6.95
CA LEU A 21 2.30 -30.04 7.66
C LEU A 21 1.49 -30.88 8.65
N LEU A 22 0.63 -30.24 9.45
CA LEU A 22 -0.25 -30.94 10.38
C LEU A 22 -1.16 -31.93 9.65
N TYR A 23 -1.72 -31.51 8.51
CA TYR A 23 -2.52 -32.38 7.66
C TYR A 23 -1.72 -33.60 7.15
N VAL A 24 -0.49 -33.39 6.66
CA VAL A 24 0.39 -34.50 6.22
C VAL A 24 0.63 -35.51 7.35
N VAL A 25 0.95 -35.03 8.55
CA VAL A 25 1.21 -35.89 9.71
C VAL A 25 -0.04 -36.66 10.13
N ALA A 26 -1.22 -36.02 10.12
CA ALA A 26 -2.47 -36.66 10.45
C ALA A 26 -2.82 -37.79 9.45
N ILE A 27 -2.69 -37.53 8.15
CA ILE A 27 -2.95 -38.54 7.12
C ILE A 27 -1.93 -39.68 7.19
N GLN A 28 -0.64 -39.35 7.39
CA GLN A 28 0.42 -40.35 7.56
C GLN A 28 0.07 -41.33 8.70
N ALA A 29 -0.39 -40.82 9.85
CA ALA A 29 -0.74 -41.66 11.00
C ALA A 29 -1.88 -42.65 10.68
N THR A 30 -2.82 -42.27 9.82
CA THR A 30 -3.95 -43.13 9.41
C THR A 30 -3.64 -44.07 8.25
N SER A 31 -2.66 -43.73 7.41
CA SER A 31 -2.36 -44.45 6.17
C SER A 31 -1.10 -45.32 6.23
N VAL A 32 -0.33 -45.25 7.32
CA VAL A 32 0.98 -45.93 7.44
C VAL A 32 0.90 -47.43 7.20
N ASP A 33 -0.18 -48.08 7.65
CA ASP A 33 -0.39 -49.52 7.53
C ASP A 33 -0.65 -49.98 6.09
N GLN A 34 -0.97 -49.03 5.20
CA GLN A 34 -1.22 -49.28 3.78
C GLN A 34 0.06 -49.19 2.93
N TYR A 35 1.18 -48.72 3.50
CA TYR A 35 2.43 -48.57 2.77
C TYR A 35 3.27 -49.84 2.79
N SER A 36 3.90 -50.16 1.65
CA SER A 36 4.80 -51.31 1.53
C SER A 36 6.07 -51.18 2.38
N ARG A 37 6.47 -49.95 2.73
CA ARG A 37 7.64 -49.65 3.56
C ARG A 37 7.34 -48.60 4.64
N PRO A 38 6.69 -48.97 5.76
CA PRO A 38 6.28 -48.06 6.83
C PRO A 38 7.43 -47.23 7.43
N VAL A 39 8.58 -47.86 7.67
CA VAL A 39 9.76 -47.18 8.26
C VAL A 39 10.25 -46.05 7.36
N LEU A 40 10.31 -46.27 6.04
CA LEU A 40 10.77 -45.26 5.08
C LEU A 40 9.79 -44.07 5.02
N SER A 41 8.49 -44.34 5.13
CA SER A 41 7.47 -43.27 5.16
C SER A 41 7.64 -42.32 6.35
N TRP A 42 7.94 -42.85 7.54
CA TRP A 42 8.23 -42.02 8.72
C TRP A 42 9.52 -41.21 8.57
N VAL A 43 10.56 -41.77 7.94
CA VAL A 43 11.81 -41.04 7.67
C VAL A 43 11.55 -39.85 6.74
N LEU A 44 10.74 -40.03 5.69
CA LEU A 44 10.38 -38.92 4.78
C LEU A 44 9.55 -37.85 5.48
N VAL A 45 8.57 -38.23 6.32
CA VAL A 45 7.77 -37.28 7.09
C VAL A 45 8.62 -36.53 8.11
N ALA A 46 9.56 -37.21 8.78
CA ALA A 46 10.51 -36.56 9.68
C ALA A 46 11.38 -35.53 8.93
N LEU A 47 11.90 -35.88 7.76
CA LEU A 47 12.67 -34.95 6.92
C LEU A 47 11.82 -33.74 6.48
N LEU A 48 10.54 -33.97 6.17
CA LEU A 48 9.60 -32.94 5.76
C LEU A 48 9.23 -32.01 6.93
N ILE A 49 9.12 -32.52 8.16
CA ILE A 49 8.98 -31.73 9.39
C ILE A 49 10.22 -30.86 9.61
N VAL A 50 11.42 -31.46 9.54
CA VAL A 50 12.70 -30.75 9.72
C VAL A 50 12.83 -29.63 8.69
N TRP A 51 12.58 -29.92 7.41
CA TRP A 51 12.61 -28.91 6.37
C TRP A 51 11.56 -27.81 6.58
N SER A 52 10.34 -28.16 6.97
CA SER A 52 9.29 -27.17 7.24
C SER A 52 9.68 -26.24 8.39
N GLY A 53 10.32 -26.77 9.45
CA GLY A 53 10.88 -25.94 10.52
C GLY A 53 11.97 -24.99 10.03
N ILE A 54 12.93 -25.50 9.24
CA ILE A 54 13.98 -24.69 8.62
C ILE A 54 13.38 -23.60 7.72
N ALA A 55 12.36 -23.92 6.93
CA ALA A 55 11.68 -22.98 6.05
C ALA A 55 10.97 -21.88 6.85
N VAL A 56 10.23 -22.23 7.91
CA VAL A 56 9.56 -21.25 8.78
C VAL A 56 10.57 -20.27 9.38
N VAL A 57 11.65 -20.78 9.97
CA VAL A 57 12.71 -19.94 10.57
C VAL A 57 13.44 -19.13 9.50
N GLY A 58 13.81 -19.74 8.38
CA GLY A 58 14.55 -19.11 7.30
C GLY A 58 13.78 -17.99 6.62
N PHE A 59 12.50 -18.20 6.29
CA PHE A 59 11.68 -17.19 5.62
C PHE A 59 11.23 -16.04 6.54
N THR A 60 11.20 -16.28 7.85
CA THR A 60 10.85 -15.23 8.84
C THR A 60 12.07 -14.38 9.24
N LEU A 61 13.25 -14.99 9.40
CA LEU A 61 14.42 -14.30 9.96
C LEU A 61 15.42 -13.79 8.91
N THR A 62 15.44 -14.34 7.70
CA THR A 62 16.54 -14.09 6.75
C THR A 62 16.08 -13.36 5.49
N SER A 63 16.83 -12.33 5.08
CA SER A 63 16.62 -11.61 3.81
C SER A 63 17.12 -12.39 2.58
N ARG A 64 17.93 -13.44 2.75
CA ARG A 64 18.45 -14.32 1.68
C ARG A 64 17.41 -15.35 1.22
N ARG A 65 16.24 -14.89 0.79
CA ARG A 65 15.11 -15.76 0.40
C ARG A 65 15.37 -16.59 -0.86
N ARG A 66 16.27 -16.15 -1.76
CA ARG A 66 16.58 -16.85 -3.03
C ARG A 66 17.01 -18.31 -2.82
N GLN A 67 18.00 -18.55 -1.98
CA GLN A 67 18.56 -19.89 -1.78
C GLN A 67 17.52 -20.82 -1.15
N LEU A 68 16.75 -20.31 -0.19
CA LEU A 68 15.67 -21.04 0.46
C LEU A 68 14.56 -21.41 -0.51
N VAL A 69 14.10 -20.49 -1.37
CA VAL A 69 13.07 -20.79 -2.37
C VAL A 69 13.54 -21.86 -3.34
N VAL A 70 14.79 -21.77 -3.84
CA VAL A 70 15.33 -22.78 -4.77
C VAL A 70 15.44 -24.15 -4.11
N ALA A 71 15.95 -24.20 -2.86
CA ALA A 71 16.00 -25.43 -2.08
C ALA A 71 14.59 -25.99 -1.81
N ASP A 72 13.59 -25.13 -1.57
CA ASP A 72 12.20 -25.54 -1.34
C ASP A 72 11.61 -26.21 -2.59
N GLN A 73 11.89 -25.67 -3.79
CA GLN A 73 11.49 -26.29 -5.04
C GLN A 73 12.14 -27.67 -5.23
N ALA A 74 13.46 -27.76 -5.03
CA ALA A 74 14.20 -29.00 -5.21
C ALA A 74 13.73 -30.10 -4.22
N LEU A 75 13.49 -29.74 -2.97
CA LEU A 75 13.00 -30.66 -1.95
C LEU A 75 11.56 -31.08 -2.20
N ALA A 76 10.68 -30.16 -2.61
CA ALA A 76 9.31 -30.52 -2.97
C ALA A 76 9.29 -31.54 -4.12
N VAL A 77 10.06 -31.32 -5.19
CA VAL A 77 10.20 -32.30 -6.28
C VAL A 77 10.80 -33.61 -5.76
N GLY A 78 11.85 -33.56 -4.94
CA GLY A 78 12.48 -34.74 -4.36
C GLY A 78 11.53 -35.58 -3.51
N PHE A 79 10.70 -34.95 -2.68
CA PHE A 79 9.69 -35.64 -1.88
C PHE A 79 8.61 -36.29 -2.74
N MET A 80 8.12 -35.60 -3.78
CA MET A 80 7.16 -36.17 -4.72
C MET A 80 7.74 -37.41 -5.43
N LEU A 81 8.97 -37.33 -5.94
CA LEU A 81 9.63 -38.47 -6.59
C LEU A 81 9.92 -39.61 -5.60
N SER A 82 10.25 -39.29 -4.34
CA SER A 82 10.48 -40.29 -3.30
C SER A 82 9.23 -41.11 -2.93
N SER A 83 8.04 -40.63 -3.30
CA SER A 83 6.79 -41.37 -3.09
C SER A 83 6.78 -42.71 -3.84
N TRP A 84 7.55 -42.83 -4.93
CA TRP A 84 7.75 -44.11 -5.65
C TRP A 84 8.49 -45.17 -4.82
N LEU A 85 9.28 -44.77 -3.82
CA LEU A 85 10.01 -45.72 -2.96
C LEU A 85 9.14 -46.32 -1.85
N VAL A 86 7.98 -45.72 -1.55
CA VAL A 86 7.15 -46.03 -0.38
C VAL A 86 5.85 -46.73 -0.74
N ALA A 87 5.20 -46.32 -1.83
CA ALA A 87 3.87 -46.82 -2.21
C ALA A 87 3.92 -47.57 -3.55
N GLY A 88 3.39 -48.81 -3.55
CA GLY A 88 3.20 -49.59 -4.77
C GLY A 88 2.09 -49.04 -5.68
N PRO A 89 2.00 -49.49 -6.95
CA PRO A 89 1.06 -48.98 -7.96
C PRO A 89 -0.44 -49.07 -7.59
N GLU A 90 -0.78 -49.89 -6.60
CA GLU A 90 -2.15 -50.24 -6.22
C GLU A 90 -2.80 -49.23 -5.27
N VAL A 91 -2.02 -48.55 -4.41
CA VAL A 91 -2.55 -47.54 -3.45
C VAL A 91 -3.08 -46.30 -4.18
N TRP A 92 -2.49 -45.98 -5.32
CA TRP A 92 -2.80 -44.80 -6.13
C TRP A 92 -4.16 -44.87 -6.85
N ARG A 93 -4.73 -46.08 -7.02
CA ARG A 93 -6.03 -46.29 -7.67
C ARG A 93 -7.23 -46.15 -6.73
N THR A 94 -7.00 -46.28 -5.42
CA THR A 94 -8.09 -46.33 -4.40
C THR A 94 -8.06 -45.15 -3.45
N HIS A 95 -6.90 -44.50 -3.27
CA HIS A 95 -6.74 -43.34 -2.42
C HIS A 95 -6.29 -42.14 -3.26
N GLN A 96 -7.07 -41.05 -3.20
CA GLN A 96 -6.66 -39.77 -3.81
C GLN A 96 -5.25 -39.42 -3.34
N SER A 97 -4.36 -39.13 -4.30
CA SER A 97 -2.91 -38.87 -4.19
C SER A 97 -2.53 -37.62 -3.38
N LEU A 98 -3.38 -37.16 -2.47
CA LEU A 98 -3.43 -35.80 -1.95
C LEU A 98 -2.64 -35.46 -0.68
N PRO A 99 -1.94 -36.35 0.07
CA PRO A 99 -1.23 -35.92 1.27
C PRO A 99 -0.07 -34.97 0.95
N THR A 100 0.76 -35.31 -0.04
CA THR A 100 1.98 -34.56 -0.36
C THR A 100 1.75 -33.42 -1.35
N THR A 101 0.76 -33.50 -2.23
CA THR A 101 0.48 -32.46 -3.24
C THR A 101 -0.02 -31.16 -2.62
N LEU A 102 -0.79 -31.21 -1.53
CA LEU A 102 -1.20 -30.02 -0.77
C LEU A 102 0.00 -29.32 -0.15
N TRP A 103 0.93 -30.05 0.47
CA TRP A 103 2.14 -29.45 1.04
C TRP A 103 3.06 -28.85 -0.04
N VAL A 104 3.13 -29.44 -1.23
CA VAL A 104 3.92 -28.94 -2.36
C VAL A 104 3.47 -27.55 -2.81
N SER A 105 2.20 -27.18 -2.59
CA SER A 105 1.73 -25.82 -2.87
C SER A 105 2.54 -24.75 -2.11
N ASN A 106 3.14 -25.06 -0.95
CA ASN A 106 4.03 -24.14 -0.23
C ASN A 106 5.23 -23.68 -1.07
N ALA A 107 5.78 -24.57 -1.89
CA ALA A 107 6.88 -24.23 -2.79
C ALA A 107 6.40 -23.24 -3.87
N VAL A 108 5.22 -23.48 -4.43
CA VAL A 108 4.56 -22.60 -5.42
C VAL A 108 4.31 -21.22 -4.83
N LEU A 109 3.75 -21.14 -3.62
CA LEU A 109 3.51 -19.88 -2.91
C LEU A 109 4.82 -19.12 -2.69
N SER A 110 5.87 -19.81 -2.23
CA SER A 110 7.19 -19.21 -1.98
C SER A 110 7.82 -18.64 -3.25
N MET A 111 7.67 -19.33 -4.39
CA MET A 111 8.15 -18.85 -5.69
C MET A 111 7.34 -17.65 -6.20
N ALA A 112 6.01 -17.71 -6.06
CA ALA A 112 5.09 -16.65 -6.46
C ALA A 112 5.33 -15.34 -5.67
N ILE A 113 5.52 -15.44 -4.36
CA ILE A 113 5.82 -14.27 -3.51
C ILE A 113 7.16 -13.67 -3.91
N TRP A 114 8.19 -14.51 -4.12
CA TRP A 114 9.55 -14.05 -4.43
C TRP A 114 9.69 -13.38 -5.79
N ARG A 115 9.18 -14.00 -6.87
CA ARG A 115 9.46 -13.57 -8.26
C ARG A 115 8.21 -13.19 -9.07
N GLY A 116 7.03 -13.25 -8.46
CA GLY A 116 5.78 -12.80 -9.06
C GLY A 116 5.01 -13.87 -9.83
N PRO A 117 3.96 -13.49 -10.58
CA PRO A 117 2.92 -14.39 -11.07
C PRO A 117 3.42 -15.40 -12.10
N TRP A 118 4.30 -14.99 -13.03
CA TRP A 118 4.82 -15.89 -14.06
C TRP A 118 5.70 -17.01 -13.50
N TRP A 119 6.46 -16.71 -12.45
CA TRP A 119 7.28 -17.71 -11.77
C TRP A 119 6.47 -18.57 -10.81
N GLY A 120 5.41 -18.01 -10.21
CA GLY A 120 4.39 -18.79 -9.50
C GLY A 120 3.70 -19.79 -10.42
N LEU A 121 3.27 -19.35 -11.61
CA LEU A 121 2.72 -20.21 -12.66
C LEU A 121 3.70 -21.32 -13.04
N GLY A 122 4.94 -20.97 -13.37
CA GLY A 122 5.96 -21.94 -13.75
C GLY A 122 6.21 -22.99 -12.68
N SER A 123 6.24 -22.58 -11.40
CA SER A 123 6.34 -23.53 -10.27
C SER A 123 5.10 -24.41 -10.15
N GLY A 124 3.90 -23.85 -10.27
CA GLY A 124 2.65 -24.61 -10.24
C GLY A 124 2.55 -25.65 -11.36
N VAL A 125 2.92 -25.26 -12.57
CA VAL A 125 3.00 -26.18 -13.74
C VAL A 125 4.03 -27.27 -13.51
N LEU A 126 5.24 -26.92 -13.04
CA LEU A 126 6.28 -27.89 -12.72
C LEU A 126 5.78 -28.94 -11.71
N MET A 127 5.19 -28.49 -10.60
CA MET A 127 4.67 -29.39 -9.57
C MET A 127 3.49 -30.22 -10.07
N GLY A 128 2.59 -29.64 -10.88
CA GLY A 128 1.51 -30.38 -11.53
C GLY A 128 2.04 -31.49 -12.43
N LEU A 129 3.04 -31.21 -13.27
CA LEU A 129 3.66 -32.20 -14.15
C LEU A 129 4.38 -33.32 -13.37
N VAL A 130 5.10 -32.97 -12.30
CA VAL A 130 5.73 -33.97 -11.42
C VAL A 130 4.65 -34.82 -10.74
N SER A 131 3.53 -34.23 -10.34
CA SER A 131 2.39 -34.97 -9.76
C SER A 131 1.84 -36.01 -10.74
N THR A 132 1.55 -35.60 -11.98
CA THR A 132 1.05 -36.52 -13.02
C THR A 132 2.06 -37.61 -13.36
N LEU A 133 3.35 -37.26 -13.40
CA LEU A 133 4.42 -38.25 -13.60
C LEU A 133 4.40 -39.29 -12.48
N VAL A 134 4.23 -38.84 -11.23
CA VAL A 134 4.25 -39.72 -10.06
C VAL A 134 3.04 -40.65 -10.02
N THR A 135 1.84 -40.16 -10.34
CA THR A 135 0.60 -40.97 -10.36
C THR A 135 0.47 -41.87 -11.58
N ARG A 136 1.23 -41.61 -12.67
CA ARG A 136 1.14 -42.30 -13.97
C ARG A 136 -0.24 -42.23 -14.65
N GLU A 137 -1.11 -41.35 -14.19
CA GLU A 137 -2.42 -41.08 -14.81
C GLU A 137 -2.30 -40.01 -15.91
N ILE A 138 -1.68 -40.38 -17.03
CA ILE A 138 -1.47 -39.45 -18.17
C ILE A 138 -2.77 -39.18 -18.93
N SER A 139 -3.78 -40.04 -18.81
CA SER A 139 -4.99 -39.97 -19.63
C SER A 139 -5.91 -38.79 -19.29
N ASN A 140 -5.75 -38.16 -18.12
CA ASN A 140 -6.69 -37.15 -17.62
C ASN A 140 -5.99 -35.93 -16.99
N LEU A 141 -5.02 -35.34 -17.69
CA LEU A 141 -4.38 -34.05 -17.30
C LEU A 141 -5.39 -32.92 -16.99
N TRP A 142 -6.63 -33.02 -17.50
CA TRP A 142 -7.72 -32.08 -17.24
C TRP A 142 -8.63 -32.46 -16.06
N VAL A 143 -8.64 -33.73 -15.62
CA VAL A 143 -9.44 -34.20 -14.46
C VAL A 143 -8.61 -34.19 -13.18
N ASP A 144 -7.29 -34.35 -13.29
CA ASP A 144 -6.36 -34.13 -12.18
C ASP A 144 -6.32 -32.65 -11.83
N ALA A 145 -7.10 -32.26 -10.82
CA ALA A 145 -7.23 -30.87 -10.39
C ALA A 145 -5.91 -30.24 -9.92
N ALA A 146 -4.86 -31.03 -9.64
CA ALA A 146 -3.59 -30.56 -9.08
C ALA A 146 -2.89 -29.52 -9.98
N LEU A 147 -2.71 -29.79 -11.27
CA LEU A 147 -2.02 -28.88 -12.18
C LEU A 147 -2.76 -27.54 -12.35
N PRO A 148 -4.04 -27.51 -12.76
CA PRO A 148 -4.75 -26.24 -12.94
C PRO A 148 -4.89 -25.46 -11.62
N VAL A 149 -5.11 -26.14 -10.48
CA VAL A 149 -5.22 -25.47 -9.18
C VAL A 149 -3.89 -24.85 -8.76
N LEU A 150 -2.77 -25.60 -8.84
CA LEU A 150 -1.46 -25.07 -8.46
C LEU A 150 -1.01 -23.93 -9.37
N ALA A 151 -1.26 -24.04 -10.67
CA ALA A 151 -1.01 -22.97 -11.64
C ALA A 151 -1.83 -21.71 -11.31
N ALA A 152 -3.14 -21.86 -11.06
CA ALA A 152 -4.02 -20.75 -10.74
C ALA A 152 -3.63 -20.06 -9.42
N VAL A 153 -3.35 -20.83 -8.37
CA VAL A 153 -2.88 -20.31 -7.08
C VAL A 153 -1.54 -19.58 -7.23
N GLY A 154 -0.62 -20.12 -8.01
CA GLY A 154 0.68 -19.49 -8.30
C GLY A 154 0.53 -18.13 -9.00
N ILE A 155 -0.34 -18.03 -10.00
CA ILE A 155 -0.66 -16.75 -10.66
C ILE A 155 -1.31 -15.80 -9.67
N ALA A 156 -2.39 -16.22 -9.01
CA ALA A 156 -3.20 -15.36 -8.14
C ALA A 156 -2.36 -14.76 -7.01
N LEU A 157 -1.56 -15.58 -6.31
CA LEU A 157 -0.71 -15.08 -5.24
C LEU A 157 0.43 -14.22 -5.77
N GLY A 158 0.99 -14.55 -6.94
CA GLY A 158 2.02 -13.73 -7.55
C GLY A 158 1.50 -12.35 -8.00
N LEU A 159 0.26 -12.27 -8.47
CA LEU A 159 -0.44 -11.02 -8.77
C LEU A 159 -0.69 -10.21 -7.49
N ALA A 160 -1.23 -10.85 -6.44
CA ALA A 160 -1.45 -10.21 -5.15
C ALA A 160 -0.14 -9.65 -4.56
N SER A 161 0.94 -10.43 -4.62
CA SER A 161 2.28 -9.99 -4.18
C SER A 161 2.80 -8.81 -4.98
N SER A 162 2.54 -8.79 -6.28
CA SER A 162 2.97 -7.70 -7.16
C SER A 162 2.13 -6.43 -6.95
N ALA A 163 0.82 -6.58 -6.73
CA ALA A 163 -0.08 -5.49 -6.38
C ALA A 163 0.31 -4.86 -5.03
N ALA A 164 0.61 -5.68 -4.01
CA ALA A 164 1.08 -5.21 -2.71
C ALA A 164 2.39 -4.39 -2.81
N ARG A 165 3.36 -4.87 -3.61
CA ARG A 165 4.61 -4.13 -3.87
C ARG A 165 4.35 -2.77 -4.56
N ARG A 166 3.46 -2.73 -5.56
CA ARG A 166 3.11 -1.49 -6.27
C ARG A 166 2.42 -0.48 -5.33
N SER A 167 1.42 -0.95 -4.57
CA SER A 167 0.69 -0.12 -3.61
C SER A 167 1.62 0.48 -2.55
N ARG A 168 2.56 -0.29 -1.98
CA ARG A 168 3.55 0.26 -1.05
C ARG A 168 4.45 1.32 -1.70
N ALA A 169 4.93 1.06 -2.91
CA ALA A 169 5.77 2.04 -3.62
C ALA A 169 5.01 3.35 -3.92
N GLU A 170 3.72 3.27 -4.22
CA GLU A 170 2.85 4.43 -4.40
C GLU A 170 2.62 5.18 -3.09
N LEU A 171 2.31 4.48 -2.00
CA LEU A 171 2.17 5.07 -0.66
C LEU A 171 3.47 5.77 -0.21
N GLU A 172 4.63 5.14 -0.40
CA GLU A 172 5.92 5.75 -0.07
C GLU A 172 6.21 7.01 -0.91
N ARG A 173 5.76 7.05 -2.16
CA ARG A 173 5.86 8.28 -2.98
C ARG A 173 4.91 9.36 -2.47
N ALA A 174 3.66 8.99 -2.17
CA ALA A 174 2.66 9.93 -1.65
C ALA A 174 3.10 10.54 -0.31
N VAL A 175 3.61 9.72 0.61
CA VAL A 175 4.15 10.18 1.91
C VAL A 175 5.33 11.12 1.71
N ARG A 176 6.24 10.83 0.77
CA ARG A 176 7.37 11.73 0.46
C ARG A 176 6.90 13.07 -0.11
N ILE A 177 5.92 13.07 -1.01
CA ILE A 177 5.35 14.30 -1.56
C ILE A 177 4.67 15.10 -0.45
N GLN A 178 3.86 14.46 0.39
CA GLN A 178 3.18 15.11 1.50
C GLN A 178 4.18 15.74 2.49
N ALA A 179 5.26 15.04 2.82
CA ALA A 179 6.31 15.57 3.68
C ALA A 179 7.00 16.79 3.06
N ALA A 180 7.31 16.75 1.76
CA ALA A 180 7.91 17.88 1.05
C ALA A 180 6.98 19.10 0.97
N THR A 181 5.67 18.88 0.77
CA THR A 181 4.66 19.96 0.76
C THR A 181 4.50 20.57 2.16
N ALA A 182 4.42 19.75 3.20
CA ALA A 182 4.32 20.23 4.58
C ALA A 182 5.54 21.08 4.98
N GLU A 183 6.73 20.68 4.54
CA GLU A 183 7.96 21.45 4.77
C GLU A 183 7.96 22.78 4.00
N ARG A 184 7.51 22.78 2.73
CA ARG A 184 7.34 24.02 1.96
C ARG A 184 6.36 24.98 2.63
N GLU A 185 5.24 24.48 3.16
CA GLU A 185 4.25 25.31 3.86
C GLU A 185 4.79 25.85 5.19
N ARG A 186 5.62 25.07 5.89
CA ARG A 186 6.32 25.51 7.11
C ARG A 186 7.29 26.66 6.78
N LEU A 187 8.17 26.45 5.80
CA LEU A 187 9.14 27.45 5.34
C LEU A 187 8.43 28.69 4.80
N ALA A 188 7.35 28.53 4.04
CA ALA A 188 6.55 29.65 3.59
C ALA A 188 6.05 30.45 4.79
N ARG A 189 5.39 29.84 5.79
CA ARG A 189 4.91 30.58 6.97
C ARG A 189 6.02 31.34 7.69
N GLU A 190 7.16 30.71 7.92
CA GLU A 190 8.32 31.34 8.53
C GLU A 190 8.84 32.56 7.74
N VAL A 191 8.93 32.45 6.42
CA VAL A 191 9.32 33.56 5.54
C VAL A 191 8.28 34.69 5.55
N HIS A 192 6.98 34.37 5.51
CA HIS A 192 5.93 35.39 5.54
C HIS A 192 5.90 36.14 6.88
N ASP A 193 6.02 35.42 8.00
CA ASP A 193 6.03 36.04 9.33
C ASP A 193 7.26 36.93 9.55
N SER A 194 8.45 36.47 9.13
CA SER A 194 9.68 37.27 9.23
C SER A 194 9.64 38.54 8.37
N VAL A 195 9.11 38.47 7.14
CA VAL A 195 8.93 39.66 6.28
C VAL A 195 7.94 40.64 6.92
N LEU A 196 6.79 40.15 7.41
CA LEU A 196 5.81 40.99 8.10
C LEU A 196 6.41 41.64 9.36
N GLN A 197 7.26 40.92 10.10
CA GLN A 197 7.94 41.45 11.29
C GLN A 197 8.91 42.58 10.94
N VAL A 198 9.67 42.46 9.84
CA VAL A 198 10.60 43.51 9.37
C VAL A 198 9.83 44.75 8.92
N LEU A 199 8.75 44.58 8.14
CA LEU A 199 7.91 45.70 7.70
C LEU A 199 7.25 46.43 8.88
N ALA A 200 6.73 45.69 9.85
CA ALA A 200 6.16 46.26 11.06
C ALA A 200 7.21 47.00 11.90
N LEU A 201 8.43 46.47 11.99
CA LEU A 201 9.54 47.11 12.69
C LEU A 201 9.96 48.43 12.00
N MET A 202 10.08 48.43 10.67
CA MET A 202 10.38 49.64 9.88
C MET A 202 9.32 50.72 10.10
N ARG A 203 8.04 50.36 9.99
CA ARG A 203 6.91 51.27 10.26
C ARG A 203 6.97 51.87 11.66
N ARG A 204 7.20 51.03 12.68
CA ARG A 204 7.30 51.49 14.09
C ARG A 204 8.49 52.42 14.31
N ARG A 205 9.64 52.16 13.67
CA ARG A 205 10.85 52.97 13.82
C ARG A 205 10.73 54.33 13.14
N GLY A 206 10.02 54.42 12.01
CA GLY A 206 9.84 55.67 11.25
C GLY A 206 8.64 56.53 11.65
N ALA A 207 7.73 56.03 12.50
CA ALA A 207 6.53 56.76 12.95
C ALA A 207 6.81 58.14 13.60
N GLY A 208 8.02 58.33 14.16
CA GLY A 208 8.47 59.61 14.74
C GLY A 208 9.57 60.34 13.95
N ALA A 209 9.99 59.82 12.80
CA ALA A 209 11.07 60.39 12.00
C ALA A 209 10.55 61.50 11.06
N THR A 210 11.44 62.31 10.48
CA THR A 210 11.12 63.33 9.47
C THR A 210 11.99 63.12 8.21
N GLY A 211 11.51 63.60 7.05
CA GLY A 211 12.19 63.41 5.77
C GLY A 211 12.04 61.98 5.21
N GLU A 212 13.06 61.50 4.49
CA GLU A 212 13.06 60.20 3.78
C GLU A 212 12.68 58.99 4.66
N LEU A 213 13.02 59.02 5.94
CA LEU A 213 12.69 57.95 6.90
C LEU A 213 11.18 57.84 7.19
N ARG A 214 10.42 58.93 7.07
CA ARG A 214 8.95 58.92 7.19
C ARG A 214 8.33 58.25 5.96
N GLU A 215 8.77 58.67 4.77
CA GLU A 215 8.28 58.13 3.50
C GLU A 215 8.53 56.61 3.38
N LEU A 216 9.70 56.14 3.80
CA LEU A 216 10.00 54.70 3.85
C LEU A 216 9.11 53.92 4.81
N ALA A 217 8.71 54.53 5.94
CA ALA A 217 7.82 53.89 6.91
C ALA A 217 6.37 53.80 6.41
N ASP A 218 5.90 54.81 5.68
CA ASP A 218 4.58 54.81 5.05
C ASP A 218 4.50 53.76 3.93
N LEU A 219 5.52 53.71 3.06
CA LEU A 219 5.67 52.67 2.02
C LEU A 219 5.71 51.25 2.63
N ALA A 220 6.46 51.05 3.73
CA ALA A 220 6.49 49.76 4.42
C ALA A 220 5.10 49.36 4.97
N GLY A 221 4.30 50.32 5.43
CA GLY A 221 2.93 50.11 5.89
C GLY A 221 1.96 49.75 4.77
N GLU A 222 2.13 50.32 3.58
CA GLU A 222 1.37 49.94 2.38
C GLU A 222 1.71 48.52 1.93
N GLN A 223 3.00 48.16 1.91
CA GLN A 223 3.44 46.81 1.55
C GLN A 223 2.97 45.76 2.57
N GLU A 224 2.99 46.07 3.88
CA GLU A 224 2.44 45.18 4.92
C GLU A 224 0.94 44.90 4.68
N ARG A 225 0.17 45.97 4.38
CA ARG A 225 -1.26 45.85 4.09
C ARG A 225 -1.53 45.05 2.81
N ALA A 226 -0.82 45.36 1.73
CA ALA A 226 -0.94 44.65 0.46
C ALA A 226 -0.62 43.15 0.61
N LEU A 227 0.46 42.81 1.35
CA LEU A 227 0.84 41.42 1.61
C LEU A 227 -0.20 40.68 2.45
N ARG A 228 -0.76 41.31 3.49
CA ARG A 228 -1.84 40.69 4.29
C ARG A 228 -3.10 40.42 3.46
N THR A 229 -3.47 41.33 2.58
CA THR A 229 -4.59 41.12 1.65
C THR A 229 -4.31 39.94 0.72
N LEU A 230 -3.10 39.86 0.14
CA LEU A 230 -2.70 38.74 -0.71
C LEU A 230 -2.66 37.39 0.03
N LEU A 231 -2.25 37.38 1.30
CA LEU A 231 -2.22 36.16 2.12
C LEU A 231 -3.60 35.72 2.59
N ALA A 232 -4.49 36.67 2.89
CA ALA A 232 -5.87 36.41 3.25
C ALA A 232 -6.69 35.87 2.07
N ASP A 233 -6.33 36.25 0.83
CA ASP A 233 -7.05 35.86 -0.38
C ASP A 233 -6.65 34.48 -0.93
N ARG A 234 -6.12 33.59 -0.08
CA ARG A 234 -5.77 32.22 -0.48
C ARG A 234 -6.99 31.57 -1.12
N PRO A 235 -6.93 31.19 -2.41
CA PRO A 235 -8.06 30.58 -3.08
C PRO A 235 -8.22 29.18 -2.49
N VAL A 236 -9.18 29.03 -1.59
CA VAL A 236 -9.78 27.72 -1.35
C VAL A 236 -10.36 27.34 -2.70
N ALA A 237 -9.73 26.39 -3.39
CA ALA A 237 -10.23 25.86 -4.65
C ALA A 237 -11.65 25.36 -4.41
N THR A 238 -12.62 26.20 -4.73
CA THR A 238 -14.02 25.87 -4.69
C THR A 238 -14.28 24.99 -5.87
N ALA A 239 -14.49 23.71 -5.60
CA ALA A 239 -15.20 22.84 -6.52
C ALA A 239 -16.46 23.57 -6.99
N ASP A 240 -16.66 23.56 -8.31
CA ASP A 240 -17.72 24.21 -9.06
C ASP A 240 -19.10 23.69 -8.60
N THR A 241 -19.60 24.28 -7.52
CA THR A 241 -20.82 23.85 -6.82
C THR A 241 -21.96 24.87 -6.94
N GLY A 242 -21.79 25.91 -7.77
CA GLY A 242 -22.77 27.01 -7.88
C GLY A 242 -22.89 27.88 -6.62
N LEU A 243 -21.97 27.72 -5.66
CA LEU A 243 -21.94 28.44 -4.40
C LEU A 243 -20.82 29.49 -4.39
N LEU A 244 -21.20 30.72 -4.08
CA LEU A 244 -20.35 31.89 -3.94
C LEU A 244 -19.98 32.10 -2.46
N ASP A 245 -18.75 32.52 -2.17
CA ASP A 245 -18.37 32.97 -0.82
C ASP A 245 -18.70 34.46 -0.66
N LEU A 246 -19.83 34.75 -0.03
CA LEU A 246 -20.35 36.11 0.15
C LEU A 246 -19.36 37.02 0.92
N ARG A 247 -18.61 36.43 1.86
CA ARG A 247 -17.61 37.16 2.65
C ARG A 247 -16.55 37.79 1.75
N ARG A 248 -16.05 37.00 0.80
CA ARG A 248 -14.98 37.43 -0.12
C ARG A 248 -15.45 38.52 -1.05
N GLU A 249 -16.66 38.37 -1.63
CA GLU A 249 -17.18 39.36 -2.56
C GLU A 249 -17.54 40.68 -1.87
N LEU A 250 -18.08 40.66 -0.65
CA LEU A 250 -18.32 41.90 0.11
C LEU A 250 -17.01 42.61 0.44
N GLN A 251 -15.96 41.88 0.85
CA GLN A 251 -14.65 42.48 1.15
C GLN A 251 -13.97 43.15 -0.05
N ARG A 252 -14.30 42.74 -1.29
CA ARG A 252 -13.77 43.39 -2.51
C ARG A 252 -14.45 44.70 -2.83
N VAL A 253 -15.72 44.84 -2.47
CA VAL A 253 -16.60 45.92 -2.91
C VAL A 253 -16.70 47.04 -1.87
N VAL A 254 -16.26 46.78 -0.63
CA VAL A 254 -16.31 47.73 0.48
C VAL A 254 -15.13 48.72 0.41
N PRO A 255 -15.38 50.06 0.45
CA PRO A 255 -14.34 51.08 0.36
C PRO A 255 -13.49 51.20 1.63
N ALA A 256 -12.34 51.85 1.49
CA ALA A 256 -11.38 52.06 2.58
C ALA A 256 -11.99 52.96 3.67
N GLY A 257 -12.29 52.37 4.84
CA GLY A 257 -12.90 53.07 5.98
C GLY A 257 -14.13 52.37 6.55
N VAL A 258 -14.65 51.34 5.87
CA VAL A 258 -15.80 50.55 6.31
C VAL A 258 -15.35 49.14 6.70
N GLU A 259 -15.76 48.68 7.90
CA GLU A 259 -15.37 47.38 8.44
C GLU A 259 -16.50 46.35 8.26
N VAL A 260 -16.17 45.19 7.68
CA VAL A 260 -17.10 44.08 7.49
C VAL A 260 -16.89 43.04 8.58
N SER A 261 -17.83 42.94 9.52
CA SER A 261 -17.86 41.86 10.50
C SER A 261 -18.44 40.58 9.89
N ALA A 262 -17.60 39.58 9.67
CA ALA A 262 -18.00 38.29 9.12
C ALA A 262 -17.37 37.11 9.91
N PRO A 263 -17.99 35.92 9.91
CA PRO A 263 -17.40 34.71 10.50
C PRO A 263 -16.05 34.34 9.89
N ALA A 264 -15.24 33.57 10.64
CA ALA A 264 -13.94 33.09 10.18
C ALA A 264 -14.05 32.09 9.01
N GLU A 265 -15.15 31.34 8.95
CA GLU A 265 -15.45 30.36 7.88
C GLU A 265 -16.16 31.02 6.68
N ALA A 266 -16.04 30.38 5.50
CA ALA A 266 -16.65 30.87 4.25
C ALA A 266 -18.18 30.88 4.34
N VAL A 267 -18.81 31.98 3.92
CA VAL A 267 -20.27 32.13 3.92
C VAL A 267 -20.79 31.75 2.54
N ARG A 268 -21.13 30.46 2.37
CA ARG A 268 -21.56 29.89 1.08
C ARG A 268 -23.02 30.22 0.80
N VAL A 269 -23.28 30.91 -0.30
CA VAL A 269 -24.63 31.23 -0.80
C VAL A 269 -24.77 30.89 -2.27
N PRO A 270 -25.97 30.59 -2.78
CA PRO A 270 -26.20 30.46 -4.22
C PRO A 270 -25.77 31.72 -4.97
N HIS A 271 -25.18 31.56 -6.15
CA HIS A 271 -24.55 32.66 -6.91
C HIS A 271 -25.48 33.88 -7.07
N GLY A 272 -26.72 33.67 -7.54
CA GLY A 272 -27.67 34.77 -7.75
C GLY A 272 -28.08 35.50 -6.46
N THR A 273 -28.12 34.78 -5.33
CA THR A 273 -28.36 35.40 -4.02
C THR A 273 -27.15 36.20 -3.55
N GLY A 274 -25.95 35.68 -3.78
CA GLY A 274 -24.71 36.37 -3.43
C GLY A 274 -24.51 37.66 -4.21
N GLU A 275 -24.72 37.64 -5.53
CA GLU A 275 -24.63 38.83 -6.38
C GLU A 275 -25.65 39.90 -5.97
N ALA A 276 -26.90 39.50 -5.69
CA ALA A 276 -27.94 40.43 -5.25
C ALA A 276 -27.58 41.10 -3.92
N LEU A 277 -27.01 40.35 -2.96
CA LEU A 277 -26.59 40.89 -1.67
C LEU A 277 -25.39 41.83 -1.78
N VAL A 278 -24.41 41.49 -2.63
CA VAL A 278 -23.23 42.36 -2.88
C VAL A 278 -23.67 43.65 -3.57
N ALA A 279 -24.54 43.56 -4.57
CA ALA A 279 -25.09 44.73 -5.27
C ALA A 279 -25.92 45.63 -4.32
N ALA A 280 -26.72 45.03 -3.44
CA ALA A 280 -27.48 45.77 -2.44
C ALA A 280 -26.55 46.49 -1.44
N ALA A 281 -25.51 45.81 -0.95
CA ALA A 281 -24.53 46.40 -0.04
C ALA A 281 -23.75 47.54 -0.70
N HIS A 282 -23.29 47.36 -1.94
CA HIS A 282 -22.63 48.43 -2.70
C HIS A 282 -23.54 49.65 -2.84
N THR A 283 -24.79 49.44 -3.26
CA THR A 283 -25.76 50.53 -3.43
C THR A 283 -26.03 51.26 -2.12
N ALA A 284 -26.14 50.53 -1.01
CA ALA A 284 -26.33 51.13 0.31
C ALA A 284 -25.11 51.95 0.75
N LEU A 285 -23.88 51.49 0.45
CA LEU A 285 -22.65 52.22 0.75
C LEU A 285 -22.51 53.48 -0.10
N THR A 286 -22.80 53.41 -1.40
CA THR A 286 -22.80 54.58 -2.29
C THR A 286 -23.83 55.64 -1.88
N ASN A 287 -24.97 55.22 -1.32
CA ASN A 287 -25.99 56.16 -0.84
C ASN A 287 -25.69 56.77 0.54
N ALA A 288 -24.73 56.19 1.28
CA ALA A 288 -24.36 56.63 2.63
C ALA A 288 -23.16 57.60 2.63
N GLU A 289 -22.48 57.75 1.49
CA GLU A 289 -21.51 58.82 1.20
C GLU A 289 -22.22 60.10 0.75
#